data_AF-A0A5D2TEQ7-F1
#
_entry.id   AF-A0A5D2TEQ7-F1
#
_cell.length_a   1.000
_cell.length_b   1.000
_cell.length_c   1.000
_cell.angle_alpha   90.00
_cell.angle_beta   90.00
_cell.angle_gamma   90.00
#
_symmetry.space_group_name_H-M   'P 1'
#
loop_
_entity.id
_entity.type
_entity.pdbx_description
1 polymer ?
#
loop_
_entity_poly.entity_id
_entity_poly.type
_entity_poly.pdbx_seq_one_letter_code
_entity_poly.pdbx_strand_id
1 'polypeptide(L)'
;MKRNPRKVKWTKAYRRLHGKDMTHDSTFEFERKRNKPERYDRNLAENTLKAIKKIDKIRSDRASDHIKNRLKTGKVQRQKEARKQLEQGIHLVKAPHALAQDSSLCLPKIKVNVSQAQTEENQPMEE
;
A
#
# COMPACT_ATOMS: atom_id res chain seq x y z
N MET A 1 6.37 -33.29 12.70
CA MET A 1 7.06 -32.21 13.45
C MET A 1 6.03 -31.33 14.15
N LYS A 2 6.00 -31.25 15.49
CA LYS A 2 5.03 -30.43 16.26
C LYS A 2 5.57 -29.01 16.47
N ARG A 3 5.37 -28.10 15.50
CA ARG A 3 5.81 -26.69 15.61
C ARG A 3 4.72 -25.81 16.24
N ASN A 4 5.13 -24.90 17.13
CA ASN A 4 4.23 -23.93 17.73
C ASN A 4 3.91 -22.78 16.74
N PRO A 5 2.65 -22.59 16.31
CA PRO A 5 2.28 -21.56 15.34
C PRO A 5 2.60 -20.14 15.83
N ARG A 6 2.59 -19.87 17.14
CA ARG A 6 2.95 -18.56 17.71
C ARG A 6 4.41 -18.18 17.51
N LYS A 7 5.28 -19.14 17.14
CA LYS A 7 6.70 -18.91 16.83
C LYS A 7 7.01 -19.01 15.33
N VAL A 8 6.04 -19.43 14.52
CA VAL A 8 6.20 -19.56 13.06
C VAL A 8 5.79 -18.26 12.37
N LYS A 9 6.80 -17.53 11.87
CA LYS A 9 6.69 -16.12 11.44
C LYS A 9 5.63 -15.82 10.37
N TRP A 10 5.36 -16.76 9.47
CA TRP A 10 4.40 -16.57 8.37
C TRP A 10 2.94 -16.79 8.79
N THR A 11 2.69 -17.39 9.95
CA THR A 11 1.33 -17.70 10.40
C THR A 11 0.58 -16.47 10.90
N LYS A 12 -0.75 -16.49 10.79
CA LYS A 12 -1.62 -15.43 11.35
C LYS A 12 -1.50 -15.32 12.87
N ALA A 13 -1.32 -16.44 13.57
CA ALA A 13 -1.14 -16.47 15.02
C ALA A 13 0.09 -15.66 15.46
N TYR A 14 1.24 -15.86 14.80
CA TYR A 14 2.44 -15.06 15.03
C TYR A 14 2.17 -13.58 14.72
N ARG A 15 1.57 -13.27 13.58
CA ARG A 15 1.33 -11.88 13.16
C ARG A 15 0.42 -11.13 14.12
N ARG A 16 -0.64 -11.74 14.63
CA ARG A 16 -1.53 -11.16 15.63
C ARG A 16 -0.80 -10.92 16.96
N LEU A 17 -0.06 -11.91 17.47
CA LEU A 17 0.69 -11.79 18.73
C LEU A 17 1.76 -10.69 18.68
N HIS A 18 2.46 -10.58 17.55
CA HIS A 18 3.54 -9.60 17.36
C HIS A 18 3.05 -8.26 16.80
N GLY A 19 1.75 -7.96 16.88
CA GLY A 19 1.17 -6.67 16.47
C GLY A 19 1.31 -6.35 14.98
N LYS A 20 1.62 -7.33 14.13
CA LYS A 20 1.73 -7.13 12.68
C LYS A 20 0.36 -6.93 12.03
N ASP A 21 -0.66 -7.57 12.58
CA ASP A 21 -2.04 -7.41 12.10
C ASP A 21 -2.86 -6.67 13.16
N MET A 22 -3.89 -5.96 12.69
CA MET A 22 -4.89 -5.37 13.57
C MET A 22 -5.64 -6.49 14.31
N THR A 23 -5.69 -6.40 15.65
CA THR A 23 -6.29 -7.43 16.52
C THR A 23 -7.46 -6.93 17.34
N HIS A 24 -7.50 -5.64 17.70
CA HIS A 24 -8.50 -5.05 18.58
C HIS A 24 -9.34 -4.05 17.76
N ASP A 25 -10.35 -4.56 17.07
CA ASP A 25 -11.24 -3.74 16.23
C ASP A 25 -12.68 -4.24 16.34
N SER A 26 -13.63 -3.30 16.30
CA SER A 26 -15.06 -3.61 16.44
C SER A 26 -15.62 -4.40 15.27
N THR A 27 -14.96 -4.39 14.09
CA THR A 27 -15.40 -5.20 12.95
C THR A 27 -15.31 -6.70 13.22
N PHE A 28 -14.43 -7.15 14.11
CA PHE A 28 -14.28 -8.58 14.44
C PHE A 28 -15.44 -9.13 15.26
N GLU A 29 -16.17 -8.28 16.00
CA GLU A 29 -17.31 -8.71 16.82
C GLU A 29 -18.49 -9.21 15.98
N PHE A 30 -18.58 -8.80 14.72
CA PHE A 30 -19.63 -9.25 13.80
C PHE A 30 -19.45 -10.70 13.36
N GLU A 31 -18.23 -11.25 13.41
CA GLU A 31 -17.90 -12.63 13.01
C GLU A 31 -18.16 -13.67 14.12
N ARG A 32 -18.73 -13.27 15.25
CA ARG A 32 -18.98 -14.16 16.40
C ARG A 32 -19.95 -15.29 16.06
N LYS A 33 -19.64 -16.50 16.53
CA LYS A 33 -20.53 -17.67 16.42
C LYS A 33 -21.82 -17.43 17.21
N ARG A 34 -22.98 -17.57 16.57
CA ARG A 34 -24.28 -17.54 17.22
C ARG A 34 -24.69 -18.96 17.61
N ASN A 35 -24.98 -19.18 18.88
CA ASN A 35 -25.37 -20.50 19.41
C ASN A 35 -26.89 -20.73 19.39
N LYS A 36 -27.68 -19.73 19.02
CA LYS A 36 -29.13 -19.83 18.84
C LYS A 36 -29.48 -19.35 17.44
N PRO A 37 -30.25 -20.14 16.66
CA PRO A 37 -30.78 -19.67 15.39
C PRO A 37 -31.88 -18.64 15.63
N GLU A 38 -32.00 -17.69 14.71
CA GLU A 38 -33.10 -16.74 14.66
C GLU A 38 -34.09 -17.19 13.57
N ARG A 39 -35.38 -16.91 13.77
CA ARG A 39 -36.38 -17.20 12.74
C ARG A 39 -36.10 -16.32 11.52
N TYR A 40 -36.32 -16.86 10.33
CA TYR A 40 -36.13 -16.12 9.09
C TYR A 40 -37.04 -14.88 9.03
N ASP A 41 -36.42 -13.73 8.79
CA ASP A 41 -37.06 -12.48 8.38
C ASP A 41 -36.31 -11.95 7.15
N ARG A 42 -37.06 -11.68 6.08
CA ARG A 42 -36.52 -11.20 4.80
C ARG A 42 -35.84 -9.84 4.95
N ASN A 43 -36.45 -8.92 5.71
CA ASN A 43 -35.91 -7.58 5.89
C ASN A 43 -34.58 -7.63 6.65
N LEU A 44 -34.50 -8.49 7.68
CA LEU A 44 -33.26 -8.74 8.41
C LEU A 44 -32.17 -9.30 7.50
N ALA A 45 -32.50 -10.29 6.67
CA ALA A 45 -31.55 -10.92 5.75
C ALA A 45 -30.99 -9.91 4.73
N GLU A 46 -31.86 -9.13 4.08
CA GLU A 46 -31.46 -8.12 3.10
C GLU A 46 -30.57 -7.03 3.71
N ASN A 47 -30.93 -6.54 4.90
CA ASN A 47 -30.13 -5.56 5.63
C ASN A 47 -28.77 -6.12 6.06
N THR A 48 -28.73 -7.38 6.47
CA THR A 48 -27.49 -8.07 6.87
C THR A 48 -26.55 -8.23 5.68
N LEU A 49 -27.06 -8.61 4.52
CA LEU A 49 -26.25 -8.72 3.29
C LEU A 49 -25.63 -7.38 2.87
N LYS A 50 -26.38 -6.28 3.00
CA LYS A 50 -25.86 -4.92 2.75
C LYS A 50 -24.79 -4.54 3.80
N ALA A 51 -25.04 -4.84 5.08
CA ALA A 51 -24.12 -4.53 6.17
C ALA A 51 -22.79 -5.27 6.06
N ILE A 52 -22.80 -6.57 5.71
CA ILE A 52 -21.59 -7.40 5.56
C ILE A 52 -20.60 -6.76 4.58
N LYS A 53 -21.07 -6.32 3.41
CA LYS A 53 -20.22 -5.67 2.39
C LYS A 53 -19.56 -4.40 2.94
N LYS A 54 -20.31 -3.59 3.68
CA LYS A 54 -19.80 -2.35 4.28
C LYS A 54 -18.78 -2.63 5.38
N ILE A 55 -19.04 -3.61 6.24
CA ILE A 55 -18.14 -4.01 7.32
C ILE A 55 -16.81 -4.53 6.75
N ASP A 56 -16.86 -5.34 5.70
CA ASP A 56 -15.65 -5.88 5.09
C ASP A 56 -14.76 -4.79 4.46
N LYS A 57 -15.38 -3.81 3.78
CA LYS A 57 -14.66 -2.63 3.28
C LYS A 57 -13.95 -1.88 4.42
N ILE A 58 -14.68 -1.55 5.49
CA ILE A 58 -14.13 -0.84 6.64
C ILE A 58 -12.98 -1.64 7.28
N ARG A 59 -13.14 -2.96 7.42
CA ARG A 59 -12.11 -3.85 7.97
C ARG A 59 -10.85 -3.83 7.10
N SER A 60 -11.00 -3.91 5.78
CA SER A 60 -9.88 -3.84 4.83
C SER A 60 -9.15 -2.49 4.92
N ASP A 61 -9.90 -1.38 4.91
CA ASP A 61 -9.34 -0.04 4.97
C ASP A 61 -8.53 0.16 6.26
N ARG A 62 -9.10 -0.17 7.43
CA ARG A 62 -8.42 -0.10 8.74
C ARG A 62 -7.20 -1.01 8.82
N ALA A 63 -7.29 -2.23 8.28
CA ALA A 63 -6.15 -3.15 8.22
C ALA A 63 -5.02 -2.58 7.35
N SER A 64 -5.35 -1.93 6.23
CA SER A 64 -4.38 -1.26 5.37
C SER A 64 -3.68 -0.12 6.10
N ASP A 65 -4.43 0.68 6.86
CA ASP A 65 -3.89 1.81 7.60
C ASP A 65 -3.00 1.38 8.77
N HIS A 66 -3.36 0.31 9.47
CA HIS A 66 -2.49 -0.31 10.48
C HIS A 66 -1.13 -0.71 9.89
N ILE A 67 -1.14 -1.33 8.70
CA ILE A 67 0.09 -1.72 8.00
C ILE A 67 0.87 -0.48 7.56
N LYS A 68 0.22 0.52 6.96
CA LYS A 68 0.86 1.78 6.55
C LYS A 68 1.54 2.44 7.73
N ASN A 69 0.84 2.62 8.85
CA ASN A 69 1.36 3.25 10.06
C ASN A 69 2.58 2.53 10.60
N ARG A 70 2.56 1.19 10.64
CA ARG A 70 3.72 0.39 11.05
C ARG A 70 4.92 0.55 10.10
N LEU A 71 4.69 0.66 8.79
CA LEU A 71 5.76 0.77 7.80
C LEU A 71 6.39 2.17 7.73
N LYS A 72 5.70 3.22 8.21
CA LYS A 72 6.21 4.60 8.22
C LYS A 72 7.60 4.71 8.89
N THR A 73 7.81 4.02 10.00
CA THR A 73 9.09 4.04 10.74
C THR A 73 10.27 3.55 9.92
N GLY A 74 10.05 2.52 9.08
CA GLY A 74 11.12 1.95 8.24
C GLY A 74 11.60 2.90 7.15
N LYS A 75 10.75 3.82 6.67
CA LYS A 75 11.14 4.84 5.67
C LYS A 75 12.19 5.79 6.24
N VAL A 76 12.01 6.23 7.48
CA VAL A 76 12.94 7.15 8.16
C VAL A 76 14.29 6.48 8.40
N GLN A 77 14.28 5.23 8.89
CA GLN A 77 15.51 4.45 9.09
C GLN A 77 16.28 4.28 7.78
N ARG A 78 15.59 3.93 6.69
CA ARG A 78 16.21 3.78 5.37
C ARG A 78 16.87 5.08 4.88
N GLN A 79 16.23 6.23 5.08
CA GLN A 79 16.82 7.52 4.71
C GLN A 79 18.09 7.82 5.53
N LYS A 80 18.06 7.53 6.83
CA LYS A 80 19.23 7.70 7.71
C LYS A 80 20.39 6.77 7.29
N GLU A 81 20.07 5.52 6.98
CA GLU A 81 21.04 4.53 6.49
C GLU A 81 21.63 4.94 5.14
N ALA A 82 20.79 5.38 4.19
CA ALA A 82 21.23 5.86 2.89
C ALA A 82 22.17 7.09 3.01
N ARG A 83 21.85 8.03 3.91
CA ARG A 83 22.73 9.17 4.19
C ARG A 83 24.09 8.73 4.73
N LYS A 84 24.09 7.81 5.71
CA LYS A 84 25.31 7.23 6.28
C LYS A 84 26.13 6.49 5.21
N GLN A 85 25.47 5.75 4.32
CA GLN A 85 26.14 5.06 3.21
C GLN A 85 26.76 6.05 2.23
N LEU A 86 26.10 7.16 1.91
CA LEU A 86 26.64 8.20 1.04
C LEU A 86 27.89 8.84 1.67
N GLU A 87 27.83 9.18 2.96
CA GLU A 87 28.97 9.74 3.70
C GLU A 87 30.20 8.80 3.67
N GLN A 88 29.99 7.48 3.82
CA GLN A 88 31.06 6.49 3.77
C GLN A 88 31.53 6.16 2.35
N GLY A 89 30.60 6.12 1.40
CA GLY A 89 30.78 5.67 0.03
C GLY A 89 31.02 6.79 -0.98
N ILE A 90 31.31 8.02 -0.52
CA ILE A 90 31.45 9.19 -1.40
C ILE A 90 32.48 8.96 -2.53
N HIS A 91 33.52 8.18 -2.25
CA HIS A 91 34.58 7.82 -3.21
C HIS A 91 34.09 6.94 -4.38
N LEU A 92 32.98 6.21 -4.22
CA LEU A 92 32.38 5.39 -5.28
C LEU A 92 31.49 6.22 -6.22
N VAL A 93 31.14 7.45 -5.82
CA VAL A 93 30.20 8.30 -6.54
C VAL A 93 30.98 9.33 -7.34
N LYS A 94 30.99 9.19 -8.68
CA LYS A 94 31.55 10.20 -9.60
C LYS A 94 30.58 11.38 -9.72
N ALA A 95 31.11 12.60 -9.81
CA ALA A 95 30.28 13.80 -9.95
C ALA A 95 29.38 13.70 -11.19
N PRO A 96 28.09 14.12 -11.12
CA PRO A 96 27.15 13.97 -12.23
C PRO A 96 27.60 14.70 -13.50
N HIS A 97 28.32 15.82 -13.37
CA HIS A 97 28.89 16.53 -14.50
C HIS A 97 30.04 15.76 -15.17
N ALA A 98 30.82 15.00 -14.40
CA ALA A 98 31.90 14.19 -14.95
C ALA A 98 31.33 12.96 -15.70
N LEU A 99 30.20 12.40 -15.25
CA LEU A 99 29.47 11.37 -15.99
C LEU A 99 28.83 11.90 -17.28
N ALA A 100 28.36 13.14 -17.30
CA ALA A 100 27.77 13.76 -18.49
C ALA A 100 28.79 14.02 -19.61
N GLN A 101 30.07 14.14 -19.28
CA GLN A 101 31.16 14.26 -20.26
C GLN A 101 31.68 12.92 -20.77
N ASP A 102 31.44 11.83 -20.02
CA ASP A 102 31.78 10.48 -20.45
C ASP A 102 30.80 10.02 -21.56
N SER A 103 31.22 10.19 -22.82
CA SER A 103 30.40 9.92 -24.01
C SER A 103 29.89 8.47 -24.13
N SER A 104 30.54 7.52 -23.47
CA SER A 104 30.16 6.10 -23.45
C SER A 104 28.97 5.78 -22.53
N LEU A 105 28.67 6.65 -21.55
CA LEU A 105 27.59 6.45 -20.56
C LEU A 105 26.34 7.30 -20.86
N CYS A 106 26.42 8.20 -21.83
CA CYS A 106 25.32 9.07 -22.23
C CYS A 106 24.71 8.58 -23.55
N LEU A 107 23.40 8.34 -23.57
CA LEU A 107 22.69 8.10 -24.83
C LEU A 107 22.74 9.37 -25.68
N PRO A 108 22.95 9.29 -27.01
CA PRO A 108 22.95 10.47 -27.87
C PRO A 108 21.61 11.19 -27.71
N LYS A 109 21.65 12.52 -27.54
CA LYS A 109 20.45 13.35 -27.41
C LYS A 109 19.62 13.22 -28.68
N ILE A 110 18.62 12.35 -28.66
CA ILE A 110 17.62 12.24 -29.73
C ILE A 110 16.78 13.53 -29.68
N LYS A 111 16.95 14.40 -30.69
CA LYS A 111 16.06 15.55 -30.89
C LYS A 111 14.70 15.01 -31.34
N VAL A 112 13.77 14.91 -30.41
CA VAL A 112 12.36 14.62 -30.73
C VAL A 112 11.70 15.96 -31.06
N ASN A 113 11.26 16.12 -32.30
CA ASN A 113 10.43 17.26 -32.69
C ASN A 113 9.04 17.04 -32.08
N VAL A 114 8.73 17.76 -31.01
CA VAL A 114 7.39 17.79 -30.44
C VAL A 114 6.51 18.63 -31.37
N SER A 115 5.68 17.99 -32.17
CA SER A 115 4.62 18.67 -32.93
C SER A 115 3.62 19.28 -31.94
N GLN A 116 3.46 20.60 -31.96
CA GLN A 116 2.46 21.30 -31.17
C GLN A 116 1.06 20.80 -31.61
N ALA A 117 0.28 20.28 -30.68
CA ALA A 117 -1.10 19.90 -30.93
C ALA A 117 -1.90 21.15 -31.31
N GLN A 118 -2.60 21.12 -32.44
CA GLN A 118 -3.53 22.16 -32.84
C GLN A 118 -4.67 22.20 -31.83
N THR A 119 -4.86 23.34 -31.17
CA THR A 119 -6.06 23.63 -30.40
C THR A 119 -7.24 23.68 -31.37
N GLU A 120 -8.09 22.66 -31.35
CA GLU A 120 -9.38 22.70 -32.02
C GLU A 120 -10.25 23.74 -31.31
N GLU A 121 -10.50 24.87 -31.98
CA GLU A 121 -11.50 25.85 -31.56
C GLU A 121 -12.88 25.22 -31.70
N ASN A 122 -13.51 24.90 -30.56
CA ASN A 122 -14.92 24.53 -30.51
C ASN A 122 -15.76 25.74 -30.94
N GLN A 123 -16.36 25.68 -32.14
CA GLN A 123 -17.43 26.61 -32.51
C GLN A 123 -18.74 26.20 -31.82
N PRO A 124 -19.48 27.14 -31.21
CA PRO A 124 -20.81 26.86 -30.68
C PRO A 124 -21.79 26.74 -31.85
N MET A 125 -22.48 25.61 -31.94
CA MET A 125 -23.55 25.39 -32.92
C MET A 125 -24.79 26.15 -32.43
N GLU A 126 -25.16 27.22 -33.15
CA GLU A 126 -26.52 27.76 -33.09
C GLU A 126 -27.43 26.94 -34.02
N GLU A 127 -28.43 26.28 -33.42
CA GLU A 127 -29.85 26.19 -33.80
C GLU A 127 -30.56 25.13 -32.94
#